data_AF-A0A193PRS4-F1
#
_entry.id   AF-A0A193PRS4-F1
#
_cell.length_a   1.000
_cell.length_b   1.000
_cell.length_c   1.000
_cell.angle_alpha   90.00
_cell.angle_beta   90.00
_cell.angle_gamma   90.00
#
_symmetry.space_group_name_H-M   'P 1'
#
loop_
_entity.id
_entity.type
_entity.pdbx_description
1 polymer ?
#
loop_
_entity_poly.entity_id
_entity_poly.type
_entity_poly.pdbx_seq_one_letter_code
_entity_poly.pdbx_strand_id
1 'polypeptide(L)' 'MVYIDNYIFNKDKVVQFNSTVGKFVGYTELGVKSAQAGTSVKSKMQQERVFPGFEI' A
#
# COMPACT_ATOMS: atom_id res chain seq x y z
N MET A 1 5.09 -6.74 17.24
CA MET A 1 6.06 -5.85 16.55
C MET A 1 5.34 -5.10 15.44
N VAL A 2 5.55 -3.78 15.34
CA VAL A 2 5.04 -2.97 14.22
C VAL A 2 6.13 -2.86 13.16
N TYR A 3 5.82 -3.23 11.93
CA TYR A 3 6.67 -3.02 10.76
C TYR A 3 6.27 -1.74 10.03
N ILE A 4 7.24 -0.85 9.83
CA ILE A 4 7.11 0.40 9.08
C ILE A 4 8.14 0.37 7.95
N ASP A 5 7.69 0.60 6.72
CA ASP A 5 8.56 0.72 5.55
C ASP A 5 8.46 2.13 4.96
N ASN A 6 9.59 2.80 4.75
CA ASN A 6 9.64 4.19 4.32
C ASN A 6 10.31 4.31 2.95
N TYR A 7 9.57 4.84 1.98
CA TYR A 7 10.08 5.16 0.65
C TYR A 7 10.48 6.64 0.62
N ILE A 8 11.78 6.87 0.56
CA ILE A 8 12.40 8.21 0.61
C ILE A 8 13.04 8.50 -0.75
N PHE A 9 12.74 9.67 -1.31
CA PHE A 9 13.34 10.17 -2.53
C PHE A 9 13.91 11.57 -2.28
N ASN A 10 15.16 11.80 -2.67
CA ASN A 10 15.85 13.07 -2.46
C ASN A 10 15.77 13.59 -1.01
N LYS A 11 15.91 12.70 -0.03
CA LYS A 11 15.78 12.95 1.42
C LYS A 11 14.37 13.27 1.92
N ASP A 12 13.37 13.33 1.04
CA ASP A 12 11.97 13.53 1.42
C ASP A 12 11.21 12.20 1.42
N LYS A 13 10.37 12.00 2.43
CA LYS A 13 9.50 10.84 2.51
C LYS A 13 8.38 10.99 1.49
N VAL A 14 8.25 10.01 0.60
CA VAL A 14 7.24 10.01 -0.46
C VAL A 14 6.06 9.13 -0.06
N VAL A 15 6.33 7.89 0.37
CA VAL A 15 5.31 6.92 0.82
C VAL A 15 5.80 6.18 2.07
N GLN A 16 4.87 5.79 2.95
CA GLN A 16 5.14 4.87 4.04
C GLN A 16 4.13 3.71 4.06
N PHE A 17 4.58 2.49 4.29
CA PHE A 17 3.72 1.38 4.65
C PHE A 17 3.67 1.21 6.18
N ASN A 18 2.46 1.06 6.73
CA ASN A 18 2.26 0.72 8.14
C ASN A 18 1.56 -0.63 8.25
N SER A 19 2.24 -1.63 8.85
CA SER A 19 1.70 -2.98 9.02
C SER A 19 0.55 -3.10 10.05
N THR A 20 0.44 -2.19 11.02
CA THR A 20 -0.68 -2.17 11.97
C THR A 20 -1.99 -1.83 11.26
N VAL A 21 -1.95 -0.91 10.31
CA VAL A 21 -3.14 -0.48 9.54
C VAL A 21 -3.25 -1.25 8.22
N GLY A 22 -2.14 -1.81 7.72
CA GLY A 22 -2.07 -2.54 6.46
C GLY A 22 -2.10 -1.65 5.21
N LYS A 23 -1.90 -0.34 5.36
CA LYS A 23 -2.08 0.67 4.30
C LYS A 23 -0.80 1.46 3.98
N PHE A 24 -0.77 2.02 2.78
CA PHE A 24 0.24 2.99 2.37
C PHE A 24 -0.26 4.41 2.65
N VAL A 25 0.63 5.28 3.13
CA VAL A 25 0.38 6.71 3.38
C VAL A 25 1.32 7.51 2.48
N GLY A 26 0.76 8.37 1.64
CA GLY A 26 1.52 9.29 0.78
C GLY A 26 1.72 10.65 1.45
N TYR A 27 2.94 11.18 1.38
CA TYR A 27 3.29 12.49 1.96
C TYR A 27 3.55 13.57 0.91
N THR A 28 3.65 13.17 -0.35
CA THR A 28 3.74 14.07 -1.51
C THR A 28 2.62 13.70 -2.50
N GLU A 29 2.31 14.57 -3.47
CA GLU A 29 1.27 14.28 -4.47
C GLU A 29 1.52 12.97 -5.23
N LEU A 30 2.78 12.73 -5.61
CA LEU A 30 3.20 11.46 -6.22
C LEU A 30 3.01 10.30 -5.25
N GLY A 31 3.36 10.50 -3.98
CA GLY A 31 3.16 9.52 -2.93
C GLY A 31 1.69 9.17 -2.69
N VAL A 32 0.79 10.16 -2.74
CA VAL A 32 -0.66 9.96 -2.57
C VAL A 32 -1.22 9.12 -3.70
N LYS A 33 -0.86 9.41 -4.96
CA LYS A 33 -1.26 8.60 -6.12
C LYS A 33 -0.76 7.16 -6.00
N SER A 34 0.49 6.98 -5.62
CA SER A 34 1.09 5.65 -5.41
C SER A 34 0.47 4.90 -4.23
N ALA A 35 0.16 5.59 -3.12
CA ALA A 35 -0.47 5.00 -1.95
C ALA A 35 -1.92 4.57 -2.24
N GLN A 36 -2.66 5.37 -3.02
CA GLN A 36 -4.00 5.00 -3.50
C GLN A 36 -3.94 3.79 -4.43
N ALA A 37 -2.99 3.74 -5.36
CA ALA A 37 -2.79 2.58 -6.24
C ALA A 37 -2.45 1.31 -5.45
N GLY A 38 -1.50 1.39 -4.51
CA GLY A 38 -1.13 0.26 -3.65
C GLY A 38 -2.28 -0.21 -2.73
N THR A 39 -3.12 0.73 -2.27
CA THR A 39 -4.33 0.40 -1.49
C THR A 39 -5.39 -0.26 -2.36
N SER A 40 -5.59 0.23 -3.59
CA SER A 40 -6.55 -0.34 -4.56
C SER A 40 -6.18 -1.78 -4.96
N VAL A 41 -4.89 -2.04 -5.21
CA VAL A 41 -4.40 -3.41 -5.46
C VAL A 41 -4.59 -4.29 -4.23
N LYS A 42 -4.35 -3.80 -3.00
CA LYS A 42 -4.67 -4.59 -1.80
C LYS A 42 -6.15 -4.86 -1.62
N SER A 43 -7.03 -3.90 -1.88
CA SER A 43 -8.48 -4.17 -1.86
C SER A 43 -8.88 -5.17 -2.93
N LYS A 44 -8.26 -5.10 -4.12
CA LYS A 44 -8.50 -6.04 -5.20
C LYS A 44 -7.96 -7.44 -4.89
N MET A 45 -6.76 -7.57 -4.31
CA MET A 45 -6.23 -8.84 -3.82
C MET A 45 -7.04 -9.39 -2.64
N GLN A 46 -7.55 -8.53 -1.75
CA GLN A 46 -8.43 -8.95 -0.68
C GLN A 46 -9.78 -9.42 -1.24
N GLN A 47 -10.29 -8.77 -2.28
CA GLN A 47 -11.48 -9.20 -2.99
C GLN A 47 -11.24 -10.52 -3.73
N GLU A 48 -10.14 -10.67 -4.46
CA GLU A 48 -9.73 -11.91 -5.14
C GLU A 48 -9.47 -13.07 -4.16
N ARG A 49 -8.98 -12.80 -2.94
CA ARG A 49 -8.89 -13.81 -1.86
C ARG A 49 -10.25 -14.20 -1.28
N VAL A 50 -11.23 -13.30 -1.34
CA VAL A 50 -12.60 -13.53 -0.85
C VAL A 50 -13.48 -14.20 -1.92
N PHE A 51 -13.11 -14.11 -3.20
CA PHE A 51 -13.72 -14.86 -4.29
C PHE A 51 -12.86 -16.09 -4.61
N PRO A 52 -13.17 -17.30 -4.07
CA PRO A 52 -12.50 -18.52 -4.45
C PRO A 52 -12.95 -18.87 -5.88
N GLY A 53 -12.21 -18.38 -6.88
CA GLY A 53 -12.64 -18.45 -8.27
C GLY A 53 -11.52 -18.51 -9.29
N PHE A 54 -10.29 -18.83 -8.87
CA PHE A 54 -9.23 -19.17 -9.81
C PHE A 54 -8.35 -20.28 -9.24
N GLU A 55 -8.94 -21.47 -9.13
CA GLU A 55 -8.19 -22.70 -9.37
C GLU A 55 -8.12 -22.90 -10.89
N ILE A 56 -6.92 -22.74 -11.46
CA ILE A 56 -6.41 -23.55 -12.59
C ILE A 56 -4.91 -23.71 -12.36
#